data_AF-A0A2G2JKS2-F1
#
_entry.id   AF-A0A2G2JKS2-F1
#
_cell.length_a   1.000
_cell.length_b   1.000
_cell.length_c   1.000
_cell.angle_alpha   90.00
_cell.angle_beta   90.00
_cell.angle_gamma   90.00
#
_symmetry.space_group_name_H-M   'P 1'
#
loop_
_entity.id
_entity.type
_entity.pdbx_description
1 polymer ?
#
loop_
_entity_poly.entity_id
_entity_poly.type
_entity_poly.pdbx_seq_one_letter_code
_entity_poly.pdbx_strand_id
1 'polypeptide(L)'
;MNKLLSVLTVSALCAACGGQDTPPHEQEFHEAVIVGSGYGGSVAALRLGLADVETVVYEKGRRWDITDTSGNNNTFATYDSIVSVFGDSRSSWLRKNCFFTWLQFKSCDRIDTGIIEIMGSTPNEYDLSPAFSANNTSIMVGVGVGGGSLVNNAETFPPTRAMWDMAYDLEAMPYLNNVWHDLSTVYFNRANNVLQPEYIPEDILSSPYYANSREHTQVMIDAGYPMIDPNDETIIKGSSHTPMIMDWDAVREEMNGQRTPSTINGDVWFGINSGAKTRWIKSKTT
;
A
#
# COMPACT_ATOMS: atom_id res chain seq x y z
N MET A 1 27.98 29.61 28.17
CA MET A 1 28.72 28.35 28.01
C MET A 1 28.02 27.55 26.91
N ASN A 2 28.42 27.79 25.67
CA ASN A 2 27.94 27.10 24.48
C ASN A 2 28.63 25.74 24.39
N LYS A 3 27.86 24.66 24.27
CA LYS A 3 28.38 23.38 23.77
C LYS A 3 27.90 23.24 22.32
N LEU A 4 28.76 23.61 21.38
CA LEU A 4 28.63 23.20 19.98
C LEU A 4 28.78 21.68 19.91
N LEU A 5 27.80 21.00 19.32
CA LEU A 5 27.98 19.65 18.82
C LEU A 5 28.88 19.71 17.57
N SER A 6 30.01 19.01 17.62
CA SER A 6 30.88 18.81 16.48
C SER A 6 30.20 17.87 15.47
N VAL A 7 29.85 18.39 14.30
CA VAL A 7 29.52 17.55 13.14
C VAL A 7 30.84 17.02 12.59
N LEU A 8 31.04 15.70 12.67
CA LEU A 8 32.13 15.01 11.99
C LEU A 8 31.84 15.02 10.48
N THR A 9 32.46 15.94 9.75
CA THR A 9 32.61 15.83 8.30
C THR A 9 33.62 14.73 7.99
N VAL A 10 33.16 13.61 7.43
CA VAL A 10 34.04 12.63 6.81
C VAL A 10 34.48 13.18 5.46
N SER A 11 35.53 14.00 5.47
CA SER A 11 36.22 14.42 4.25
C SER A 11 37.22 13.33 3.88
N ALA A 12 36.85 12.45 2.95
CA ALA A 12 37.82 11.55 2.34
C ALA A 12 38.79 12.37 1.48
N LEU A 13 40.05 12.48 1.91
CA LEU A 13 41.14 12.93 1.04
C LEU A 13 41.36 11.87 -0.03
N CYS A 14 40.89 12.13 -1.25
CA CYS A 14 41.46 11.54 -2.45
C CYS A 14 42.04 12.68 -3.28
N ALA A 15 43.31 13.00 -3.02
CA ALA A 15 44.08 13.88 -3.88
C ALA A 15 44.57 13.07 -5.10
N ALA A 16 44.34 13.64 -6.28
CA ALA A 16 44.80 13.19 -7.61
C ALA A 16 43.91 12.17 -8.34
N CYS A 17 42.86 12.68 -8.99
CA CYS A 17 42.53 12.40 -10.40
C CYS A 17 41.56 13.49 -10.91
N GLY A 18 41.68 13.86 -12.19
CA GLY A 18 41.17 15.11 -12.77
C GLY A 18 39.71 15.45 -12.49
N GLY A 19 39.46 16.73 -12.22
CA GLY A 19 38.15 17.29 -11.94
C GLY A 19 37.20 17.14 -13.12
N GLN A 20 36.18 16.30 -12.93
CA GLN A 20 34.88 16.60 -13.49
C GLN A 20 34.16 17.44 -12.44
N ASP A 21 33.85 18.69 -12.78
CA ASP A 21 32.97 19.55 -12.00
C ASP A 21 31.66 18.80 -11.80
N THR A 22 31.51 18.20 -10.63
CA THR A 22 30.24 17.66 -10.16
C THR A 22 29.33 18.89 -10.06
N PRO A 23 28.17 18.93 -10.74
CA PRO A 23 27.27 20.07 -10.60
C PRO A 23 27.03 20.30 -9.11
N PRO A 24 27.05 21.56 -8.62
CA PRO A 24 26.90 21.83 -7.21
C PRO A 24 25.65 21.14 -6.72
N HIS A 25 25.80 20.23 -5.76
CA HIS A 25 24.65 19.63 -5.11
C HIS A 25 23.87 20.75 -4.46
N GLU A 26 22.65 21.00 -4.95
CA GLU A 26 21.72 21.92 -4.33
C GLU A 26 21.38 21.35 -2.94
N GLN A 27 21.75 22.08 -1.90
CA GLN A 27 21.49 21.71 -0.52
C GLN A 27 20.26 22.48 -0.06
N GLU A 28 19.19 21.75 0.23
CA GLU A 28 18.00 22.28 0.86
C GLU A 28 17.96 21.88 2.33
N PHE A 29 17.54 22.80 3.19
CA PHE A 29 17.32 22.54 4.61
C PHE A 29 15.82 22.46 4.86
N HIS A 30 15.39 21.34 5.44
CA HIS A 30 14.02 21.08 5.84
C HIS A 30 13.99 20.74 7.33
N GLU A 31 13.00 21.24 8.07
CA GLU A 31 12.88 20.96 9.52
C GLU A 31 12.65 19.47 9.79
N ALA A 32 11.78 18.83 8.99
CA ALA A 32 11.57 17.40 9.01
C ALA A 32 11.60 16.79 7.60
N VAL A 33 12.21 15.62 7.49
CA VAL A 33 12.26 14.82 6.25
C VAL A 33 11.64 13.45 6.51
N ILE A 34 10.66 13.08 5.70
CA ILE A 34 10.05 11.75 5.70
C ILE A 34 10.44 11.03 4.42
N VAL A 35 10.98 9.82 4.57
CA VAL A 35 11.32 8.94 3.44
C VAL A 35 10.23 7.88 3.29
N GLY A 36 9.52 7.93 2.17
CA GLY A 36 8.41 7.03 1.84
C GLY A 36 7.05 7.57 2.28
N SER A 37 6.04 7.36 1.43
CA SER A 37 4.69 7.91 1.60
C SER A 37 3.62 6.87 1.93
N GLY A 38 4.03 5.71 2.45
CA GLY A 38 3.09 4.67 2.94
C GLY A 38 2.33 5.08 4.20
N TYR A 39 1.67 4.13 4.88
CA TYR A 39 0.89 4.40 6.09
C TYR A 39 1.68 5.17 7.17
N GLY A 40 2.88 4.71 7.52
CA GLY A 40 3.73 5.37 8.52
C GLY A 40 4.13 6.79 8.12
N GLY A 41 4.60 6.97 6.88
CA GLY A 41 4.99 8.28 6.35
C GLY A 41 3.82 9.25 6.27
N SER A 42 2.64 8.77 5.86
CA SER A 42 1.42 9.58 5.79
C SER A 42 0.95 10.02 7.18
N VAL A 43 0.98 9.13 8.18
CA VAL A 43 0.66 9.48 9.57
C VAL A 43 1.66 10.49 10.11
N ALA A 44 2.96 10.26 9.93
CA ALA A 44 4.01 11.17 10.38
C ALA A 44 3.84 12.56 9.75
N ALA A 45 3.65 12.63 8.44
CA ALA A 45 3.46 13.89 7.72
C ALA A 45 2.23 14.65 8.20
N LEU A 46 1.10 13.97 8.38
CA LEU A 46 -0.12 14.58 8.92
C LEU A 46 0.11 15.14 10.34
N ARG A 47 0.76 14.38 11.22
CA ARG A 47 0.95 14.80 12.62
C ARG A 47 1.97 15.92 12.77
N LEU A 48 3.06 15.90 11.99
CA LEU A 48 4.03 17.00 11.93
C LEU A 48 3.42 18.27 11.35
N GLY A 49 2.68 18.16 10.24
CA GLY A 49 1.98 19.31 9.65
C GLY A 49 0.91 19.90 10.57
N LEU A 50 0.14 19.08 11.30
CA LEU A 50 -0.80 19.57 12.33
C LEU A 50 -0.10 20.24 13.53
N ALA A 51 1.18 19.94 13.73
CA ALA A 51 2.02 20.57 14.75
C ALA A 51 2.84 21.76 14.19
N ASP A 52 2.54 22.21 12.97
CA ASP A 52 3.21 23.33 12.28
C ASP A 52 4.72 23.12 12.04
N VAL A 53 5.12 21.87 11.84
CA VAL A 53 6.51 21.51 11.49
C VAL A 53 6.66 21.42 9.98
N GLU A 54 7.59 22.18 9.40
CA GLU A 54 7.87 22.14 7.96
C GLU A 54 8.39 20.75 7.57
N THR A 55 7.65 20.04 6.73
CA THR A 55 7.93 18.64 6.42
C THR A 55 7.96 18.39 4.93
N VAL A 56 9.08 17.83 4.44
CA VAL A 56 9.19 17.29 3.07
C VAL A 56 9.03 15.77 3.09
N VAL A 57 8.29 15.24 2.12
CA VAL A 57 8.12 13.79 1.92
C VAL A 57 8.78 13.38 0.60
N TYR A 58 9.78 12.51 0.67
CA TYR A 58 10.40 11.91 -0.51
C TYR A 58 9.80 10.54 -0.78
N GLU A 59 9.12 10.40 -1.92
CA GLU A 59 8.61 9.14 -2.43
C GLU A 59 9.42 8.74 -3.67
N LYS A 60 9.87 7.47 -3.73
CA LYS A 60 10.67 7.00 -4.86
C LYS A 60 9.82 6.81 -6.12
N GLY A 61 8.54 6.48 -5.96
CA GLY A 61 7.61 6.30 -7.05
C GLY A 61 6.91 7.58 -7.49
N ARG A 62 6.08 7.45 -8.53
CA ARG A 62 5.27 8.55 -9.03
C ARG A 62 4.02 8.79 -8.17
N ARG A 63 3.40 9.95 -8.36
CA ARG A 63 2.02 10.17 -7.91
C ARG A 63 1.06 9.56 -8.94
N TRP A 64 0.12 8.75 -8.47
CA TRP A 64 -0.91 8.10 -9.31
C TRP A 64 -2.22 8.86 -9.19
N ASP A 65 -2.35 9.96 -9.92
CA ASP A 65 -3.53 10.81 -9.88
C ASP A 65 -4.66 10.23 -10.75
N ILE A 66 -5.82 10.08 -10.13
CA ILE A 66 -7.08 9.78 -10.82
C ILE A 66 -7.71 11.13 -11.13
N THR A 67 -7.66 11.52 -12.40
CA THR A 67 -8.18 12.82 -12.86
C THR A 67 -9.62 12.73 -13.37
N ASP A 68 -10.05 11.53 -13.77
CA ASP A 68 -11.41 11.21 -14.19
C ASP A 68 -11.79 9.88 -13.53
N THR A 69 -13.00 9.77 -13.00
CA THR A 69 -13.50 8.52 -12.39
C THR A 69 -14.53 7.82 -13.27
N SER A 70 -14.91 8.42 -14.40
CA SER A 70 -15.84 7.88 -15.39
C SER A 70 -15.18 6.83 -16.30
N GLY A 71 -15.94 6.17 -17.17
CA GLY A 71 -15.56 4.97 -17.93
C GLY A 71 -14.28 4.99 -18.79
N ASN A 72 -13.55 6.10 -18.85
CA ASN A 72 -12.28 6.22 -19.58
C ASN A 72 -11.04 6.32 -18.68
N ASN A 73 -11.17 6.18 -17.36
CA ASN A 73 -9.98 6.28 -16.51
C ASN A 73 -9.03 5.11 -16.76
N ASN A 74 -7.75 5.46 -16.89
CA ASN A 74 -6.66 4.55 -17.13
C ASN A 74 -5.43 5.04 -16.35
N THR A 75 -5.60 5.42 -15.07
CA THR A 75 -4.45 5.76 -14.21
C THR A 75 -3.61 4.51 -13.95
N PHE A 76 -4.27 3.42 -13.59
CA PHE A 76 -3.68 2.14 -13.21
C PHE A 76 -3.79 1.10 -14.33
N ALA A 77 -2.90 0.11 -14.31
CA ALA A 77 -3.06 -1.10 -15.10
C ALA A 77 -4.29 -1.89 -14.62
N THR A 78 -4.83 -2.75 -15.49
CA THR A 78 -5.92 -3.69 -15.18
C THR A 78 -5.44 -5.11 -15.35
N TYR A 79 -6.20 -6.09 -14.84
CA TYR A 79 -5.93 -7.50 -15.15
C TYR A 79 -5.82 -7.73 -16.66
N ASP A 80 -6.76 -7.18 -17.44
CA ASP A 80 -6.80 -7.31 -18.89
C ASP A 80 -5.57 -6.69 -19.59
N SER A 81 -5.12 -5.51 -19.15
CA SER A 81 -3.97 -4.86 -19.78
C SER A 81 -2.65 -5.59 -19.52
N ILE A 82 -2.53 -6.23 -18.35
CA ILE A 82 -1.33 -6.97 -17.94
C ILE A 82 -1.21 -8.31 -18.67
N VAL A 83 -2.33 -8.99 -18.93
CA VAL A 83 -2.32 -10.28 -19.64
C VAL A 83 -2.35 -10.14 -21.17
N SER A 84 -2.35 -8.90 -21.68
CA SER A 84 -2.29 -8.63 -23.11
C SER A 84 -0.96 -9.09 -23.75
N VAL A 85 -0.81 -8.93 -25.07
CA VAL A 85 0.38 -9.40 -25.80
C VAL A 85 1.67 -8.79 -25.22
N PHE A 86 1.62 -7.51 -24.88
CA PHE A 86 2.64 -6.81 -24.14
C PHE A 86 2.03 -6.30 -22.84
N GLY A 87 2.50 -6.86 -21.72
CA GLY A 87 1.94 -6.54 -20.41
C GLY A 87 2.09 -5.05 -20.09
N ASP A 88 1.11 -4.50 -19.40
CA ASP A 88 1.11 -3.10 -19.01
C ASP A 88 2.20 -2.79 -17.98
N SER A 89 3.23 -2.05 -18.40
CA SER A 89 4.38 -1.68 -17.56
C SER A 89 4.01 -0.89 -16.31
N ARG A 90 2.83 -0.27 -16.24
CA ARG A 90 2.35 0.42 -15.04
C ARG A 90 2.16 -0.52 -13.85
N SER A 91 2.04 -1.83 -14.10
CA SER A 91 1.98 -2.84 -13.04
C SER A 91 3.29 -3.02 -12.29
N SER A 92 4.44 -2.79 -12.92
CA SER A 92 5.72 -3.36 -12.47
C SER A 92 6.85 -2.33 -12.44
N TRP A 93 7.53 -2.22 -11.30
CA TRP A 93 8.65 -1.32 -11.08
C TRP A 93 9.93 -1.83 -11.75
N LEU A 94 10.40 -1.10 -12.75
CA LEU A 94 11.69 -1.30 -13.43
C LEU A 94 11.92 -2.74 -13.91
N ARG A 95 10.89 -3.36 -14.50
CA ARG A 95 10.99 -4.72 -15.06
C ARG A 95 10.82 -4.73 -16.57
N LYS A 96 11.43 -5.73 -17.21
CA LYS A 96 11.14 -6.10 -18.60
C LYS A 96 10.01 -7.11 -18.71
N ASN A 97 9.80 -7.92 -17.67
CA ASN A 97 8.67 -8.84 -17.58
C ASN A 97 7.68 -8.30 -16.54
N CYS A 98 6.45 -8.09 -16.98
CA CYS A 98 5.40 -7.57 -16.13
C CYS A 98 4.94 -8.68 -15.18
N PHE A 99 4.72 -8.30 -13.93
CA PHE A 99 4.25 -9.21 -12.93
C PHE A 99 2.79 -9.56 -13.17
N PHE A 100 2.54 -10.84 -13.37
CA PHE A 100 1.24 -11.45 -13.19
C PHE A 100 1.42 -12.80 -12.50
N THR A 101 0.55 -13.11 -11.54
CA THR A 101 0.56 -14.34 -10.73
C THR A 101 0.93 -15.57 -11.56
N TRP A 102 1.94 -16.33 -11.11
CA TRP A 102 2.39 -17.73 -11.38
C TRP A 102 2.21 -18.40 -12.76
N LEU A 103 1.40 -17.85 -13.67
CA LEU A 103 0.84 -18.52 -14.83
C LEU A 103 1.47 -18.01 -16.13
N GLN A 104 1.87 -16.73 -16.23
CA GLN A 104 2.51 -16.18 -17.43
C GLN A 104 3.44 -14.99 -17.13
N PHE A 105 4.70 -15.08 -17.57
CA PHE A 105 5.58 -13.92 -17.72
C PHE A 105 5.36 -13.33 -19.12
N LYS A 106 4.84 -12.09 -19.18
CA LYS A 106 4.75 -11.31 -20.42
C LYS A 106 5.83 -10.24 -20.41
N SER A 107 6.44 -10.01 -21.55
CA SER A 107 7.25 -8.79 -21.74
C SER A 107 6.35 -7.58 -21.52
N CYS A 108 6.81 -6.63 -20.72
CA CYS A 108 6.15 -5.34 -20.60
C CYS A 108 6.20 -4.59 -21.94
N ASP A 109 5.23 -3.70 -22.16
CA ASP A 109 5.22 -2.77 -23.30
C ASP A 109 6.44 -1.83 -23.31
N ARG A 110 6.95 -1.50 -22.12
CA ARG A 110 8.20 -0.73 -21.90
C ARG A 110 8.75 -0.98 -20.49
N ILE A 111 9.92 -0.42 -20.21
CA ILE A 111 10.42 -0.28 -18.83
C ILE A 111 9.75 0.95 -18.21
N ASP A 112 9.15 0.79 -17.04
CA ASP A 112 8.44 1.88 -16.36
C ASP A 112 8.63 1.84 -14.83
N THR A 113 8.38 2.94 -14.15
CA THR A 113 8.37 3.05 -12.67
C THR A 113 7.02 2.60 -12.11
N GLY A 114 6.55 1.41 -12.50
CA GLY A 114 5.21 0.89 -12.19
C GLY A 114 4.91 0.75 -10.70
N ILE A 115 3.69 0.33 -10.37
CA ILE A 115 3.11 0.45 -9.03
C ILE A 115 3.51 -0.67 -8.06
N ILE A 116 3.97 -1.83 -8.55
CA ILE A 116 4.44 -2.94 -7.71
C ILE A 116 5.93 -3.19 -7.97
N GLU A 117 6.73 -3.22 -6.91
CA GLU A 117 8.08 -3.76 -6.93
C GLU A 117 8.12 -5.13 -6.25
N ILE A 118 8.86 -6.06 -6.86
CA ILE A 118 9.15 -7.36 -6.28
C ILE A 118 10.63 -7.36 -5.95
N MET A 119 10.93 -7.18 -4.67
CA MET A 119 12.28 -7.21 -4.13
C MET A 119 12.68 -8.65 -3.83
N GLY A 120 13.93 -9.03 -4.05
CA GLY A 120 14.38 -10.41 -3.78
C GLY A 120 15.39 -10.93 -4.81
N SER A 121 15.71 -10.12 -5.81
CA SER A 121 16.74 -10.39 -6.80
C SER A 121 17.85 -9.35 -6.79
N THR A 122 19.02 -9.75 -7.27
CA THR A 122 19.99 -8.81 -7.85
C THR A 122 19.51 -8.40 -9.25
N PRO A 123 19.81 -7.15 -9.70
CA PRO A 123 19.51 -6.74 -11.05
C PRO A 123 19.98 -7.78 -12.07
N ASN A 124 19.12 -8.10 -13.04
CA ASN A 124 19.35 -9.09 -14.08
C ASN A 124 18.67 -8.64 -15.39
N GLU A 125 18.59 -9.53 -16.38
CA GLU A 125 18.03 -9.16 -17.67
C GLU A 125 16.54 -8.79 -17.63
N TYR A 126 15.79 -9.25 -16.61
CA TYR A 126 14.35 -9.02 -16.45
C TYR A 126 14.00 -8.03 -15.32
N ASP A 127 14.86 -7.96 -14.30
CA ASP A 127 14.69 -7.11 -13.12
C ASP A 127 15.77 -6.04 -13.06
N LEU A 128 15.37 -4.77 -13.11
CA LEU A 128 16.30 -3.65 -13.00
C LEU A 128 16.15 -2.94 -11.64
N SER A 129 15.40 -3.51 -10.69
CA SER A 129 15.29 -2.96 -9.34
C SER A 129 16.64 -3.01 -8.60
N PRO A 130 16.88 -2.12 -7.62
CA PRO A 130 18.05 -2.20 -6.75
C PRO A 130 18.21 -3.60 -6.14
N ALA A 131 19.47 -4.02 -5.96
CA ALA A 131 19.78 -5.33 -5.41
C ALA A 131 19.25 -5.47 -3.98
N PHE A 132 18.42 -6.49 -3.77
CA PHE A 132 17.94 -6.88 -2.45
C PHE A 132 17.77 -8.39 -2.39
N SER A 133 18.24 -9.02 -1.31
CA SER A 133 18.05 -10.44 -1.07
C SER A 133 17.55 -10.66 0.36
N ALA A 134 16.44 -11.36 0.49
CA ALA A 134 15.85 -11.77 1.76
C ALA A 134 15.77 -13.30 1.82
N ASN A 135 16.91 -14.00 1.85
CA ASN A 135 16.98 -15.45 2.00
C ASN A 135 16.05 -16.21 1.02
N ASN A 136 16.16 -15.91 -0.29
CA ASN A 136 15.31 -16.47 -1.35
C ASN A 136 13.81 -16.15 -1.23
N THR A 137 13.44 -15.15 -0.42
CA THR A 137 12.08 -14.63 -0.34
C THR A 137 11.92 -13.43 -1.26
N SER A 138 10.87 -13.45 -2.07
CA SER A 138 10.42 -12.27 -2.82
C SER A 138 9.44 -11.46 -1.98
N ILE A 139 9.65 -10.16 -1.87
CA ILE A 139 8.81 -9.22 -1.12
C ILE A 139 8.13 -8.29 -2.13
N MET A 140 6.80 -8.29 -2.12
CA MET A 140 6.00 -7.42 -2.95
C MET A 140 5.67 -6.12 -2.21
N VAL A 141 6.02 -4.97 -2.77
CA VAL A 141 5.78 -3.65 -2.18
C VAL A 141 5.13 -2.70 -3.19
N GLY A 142 4.24 -1.83 -2.71
CA GLY A 142 3.67 -0.76 -3.51
C GLY A 142 4.64 0.41 -3.66
N VAL A 143 4.73 0.99 -4.86
CA VAL A 143 5.64 2.08 -5.20
C VAL A 143 4.86 3.27 -5.78
N GLY A 144 5.03 4.44 -5.17
CA GLY A 144 4.30 5.66 -5.51
C GLY A 144 3.66 6.32 -4.31
N VAL A 145 3.06 7.50 -4.52
CA VAL A 145 2.46 8.29 -3.44
C VAL A 145 1.31 7.51 -2.79
N GLY A 146 1.51 7.05 -1.57
CA GLY A 146 0.62 6.13 -0.83
C GLY A 146 1.23 4.75 -0.53
N GLY A 147 2.32 4.38 -1.20
CA GLY A 147 3.03 3.11 -1.01
C GLY A 147 2.13 1.89 -1.13
N GLY A 148 2.24 0.96 -0.16
CA GLY A 148 1.43 -0.26 -0.12
C GLY A 148 -0.09 -0.04 -0.06
N SER A 149 -0.56 1.15 0.33
CA SER A 149 -2.00 1.46 0.31
C SER A 149 -2.57 1.50 -1.12
N LEU A 150 -1.73 1.66 -2.15
CA LEU A 150 -2.18 1.59 -3.54
C LEU A 150 -2.57 0.16 -3.94
N VAL A 151 -1.79 -0.84 -3.50
CA VAL A 151 -1.80 -2.21 -4.04
C VAL A 151 -2.34 -3.28 -3.10
N ASN A 152 -2.59 -2.95 -1.83
CA ASN A 152 -3.18 -3.89 -0.87
C ASN A 152 -4.69 -4.14 -1.11
N ASN A 153 -5.29 -5.09 -0.41
CA ASN A 153 -6.72 -5.41 -0.55
C ASN A 153 -7.67 -4.43 0.18
N ALA A 154 -7.20 -3.30 0.70
CA ALA A 154 -7.97 -2.35 1.54
C ALA A 154 -8.52 -2.93 2.86
N GLU A 155 -8.23 -4.18 3.19
CA GLU A 155 -8.61 -4.86 4.42
C GLU A 155 -7.94 -4.20 5.64
N THR A 156 -8.69 -4.06 6.74
CA THR A 156 -8.12 -3.53 7.98
C THR A 156 -8.73 -4.16 9.22
N PHE A 157 -7.88 -4.59 10.14
CA PHE A 157 -8.29 -5.09 11.44
C PHE A 157 -7.31 -4.61 12.51
N PRO A 158 -7.80 -4.22 13.70
CA PRO A 158 -6.93 -4.19 14.85
C PRO A 158 -6.52 -5.64 15.20
N PRO A 159 -5.25 -5.89 15.59
CA PRO A 159 -4.87 -7.20 16.10
C PRO A 159 -5.58 -7.47 17.44
N THR A 160 -5.89 -8.74 17.72
CA THR A 160 -6.30 -9.16 19.06
C THR A 160 -5.08 -9.20 19.99
N ARG A 161 -5.34 -9.21 21.31
CA ARG A 161 -4.25 -9.36 22.28
C ARG A 161 -3.46 -10.65 22.07
N ALA A 162 -4.16 -11.76 21.79
CA ALA A 162 -3.52 -13.05 21.58
C ALA A 162 -2.59 -13.07 20.36
N MET A 163 -2.99 -12.42 19.26
CA MET A 163 -2.14 -12.31 18.06
C MET A 163 -0.94 -11.40 18.29
N TRP A 164 -1.09 -10.32 19.06
CA TRP A 164 0.01 -9.45 19.45
C TRP A 164 1.08 -10.20 20.26
N ASP A 165 0.64 -10.94 21.29
CA ASP A 165 1.54 -11.73 22.14
C ASP A 165 2.25 -12.85 21.37
N MET A 166 1.62 -13.38 20.31
CA MET A 166 2.24 -14.36 19.40
C MET A 166 3.25 -13.73 18.43
N ALA A 167 2.99 -12.51 17.96
CA ALA A 167 3.80 -11.84 16.94
C ALA A 167 5.12 -11.29 17.48
N TYR A 168 5.19 -11.02 18.79
CA TYR A 168 6.33 -10.34 19.40
C TYR A 168 6.94 -11.14 20.55
N ASP A 169 8.27 -11.15 20.60
CA ASP A 169 9.00 -11.62 21.77
C ASP A 169 8.92 -10.56 22.88
N LEU A 170 7.93 -10.68 23.75
CA LEU A 170 7.68 -9.73 24.84
C LEU A 170 8.73 -9.80 25.96
N GLU A 171 9.50 -10.88 26.03
CA GLU A 171 10.63 -10.97 26.97
C GLU A 171 11.81 -10.15 26.44
N ALA A 172 12.13 -10.28 25.15
CA ALA A 172 13.16 -9.47 24.50
C ALA A 172 12.75 -8.01 24.27
N MET A 173 11.44 -7.74 24.13
CA MET A 173 10.89 -6.40 23.90
C MET A 173 9.78 -6.03 24.91
N PRO A 174 10.10 -5.86 26.21
CA PRO A 174 9.09 -5.63 27.25
C PRO A 174 8.24 -4.37 27.04
N TYR A 175 8.77 -3.37 26.33
CA TYR A 175 8.04 -2.15 26.03
C TYR A 175 6.78 -2.40 25.17
N LEU A 176 6.76 -3.47 24.37
CA LEU A 176 5.59 -3.83 23.55
C LEU A 176 4.39 -4.23 24.41
N ASN A 177 4.63 -4.78 25.60
CA ASN A 177 3.56 -5.04 26.56
C ASN A 177 3.03 -3.72 27.17
N ASN A 178 3.92 -2.74 27.39
CA ASN A 178 3.56 -1.46 28.01
C ASN A 178 2.73 -0.57 27.07
N VAL A 179 2.97 -0.62 25.76
CA VAL A 179 2.23 0.21 24.79
C VAL A 179 0.88 -0.39 24.39
N TRP A 180 0.62 -1.67 24.70
CA TRP A 180 -0.61 -2.34 24.28
C TRP A 180 -1.88 -1.61 24.75
N HIS A 181 -1.89 -1.14 26.00
CA HIS A 181 -3.05 -0.46 26.56
C HIS A 181 -3.40 0.79 25.74
N ASP A 182 -2.41 1.64 25.45
CA ASP A 182 -2.64 2.86 24.67
C ASP A 182 -2.96 2.55 23.20
N LEU A 183 -2.32 1.53 22.61
CA LEU A 183 -2.62 1.07 21.25
C LEU A 183 -4.08 0.64 21.12
N SER A 184 -4.51 -0.28 21.97
CA SER A 184 -5.86 -0.87 21.92
C SER A 184 -6.98 0.09 22.30
N THR A 185 -6.74 1.03 23.23
CA THR A 185 -7.79 1.94 23.71
C THR A 185 -7.82 3.27 22.97
N VAL A 186 -6.69 3.76 22.46
CA VAL A 186 -6.58 5.09 21.85
C VAL A 186 -6.18 5.01 20.38
N TYR A 187 -5.05 4.38 20.05
CA TYR A 187 -4.45 4.55 18.73
C TYR A 187 -5.15 3.74 17.63
N PHE A 188 -5.61 2.51 17.91
CA PHE A 188 -6.41 1.73 16.95
C PHE A 188 -7.76 2.40 16.69
N ASN A 189 -8.45 2.89 17.72
CA ASN A 189 -9.67 3.67 17.56
C ASN A 189 -9.44 4.96 16.75
N ARG A 190 -8.32 5.66 16.99
CA ARG A 190 -7.94 6.84 16.20
C ARG A 190 -7.66 6.50 14.74
N ALA A 191 -7.01 5.37 14.47
CA ALA A 191 -6.78 4.90 13.11
C ALA A 191 -8.12 4.57 12.42
N ASN A 192 -9.00 3.81 13.06
CA ASN A 192 -10.32 3.47 12.53
C ASN A 192 -11.19 4.71 12.29
N ASN A 193 -11.13 5.72 13.17
CA ASN A 193 -11.86 6.98 12.96
C ASN A 193 -11.36 7.78 11.76
N VAL A 194 -10.12 7.58 11.31
CA VAL A 194 -9.58 8.23 10.12
C VAL A 194 -9.83 7.38 8.87
N LEU A 195 -9.58 6.07 8.97
CA LEU A 195 -9.67 5.13 7.85
C LEU A 195 -11.13 4.76 7.52
N GLN A 196 -12.05 4.88 8.48
CA GLN A 196 -13.48 4.59 8.35
C GLN A 196 -13.77 3.29 7.59
N PRO A 197 -13.23 2.15 8.07
CA PRO A 197 -13.43 0.90 7.36
C PRO A 197 -14.86 0.38 7.56
N GLU A 198 -15.44 -0.11 6.48
CA GLU A 198 -16.82 -0.60 6.46
C GLU A 198 -16.88 -2.01 5.88
N TYR A 199 -17.79 -2.83 6.39
CA TYR A 199 -18.11 -4.12 5.79
C TYR A 199 -18.83 -3.90 4.45
N ILE A 200 -18.66 -4.84 3.53
CA ILE A 200 -19.37 -4.82 2.25
C ILE A 200 -20.89 -4.76 2.48
N PRO A 201 -21.60 -3.77 1.89
CA PRO A 201 -23.06 -3.69 1.98
C PRO A 201 -23.75 -4.85 1.27
N GLU A 202 -24.89 -5.29 1.82
CA GLU A 202 -25.62 -6.45 1.30
C GLU A 202 -26.08 -6.29 -0.15
N ASP A 203 -26.45 -5.07 -0.57
CA ASP A 203 -26.88 -4.79 -1.94
C ASP A 203 -25.73 -4.96 -2.96
N ILE A 204 -24.49 -4.68 -2.55
CA ILE A 204 -23.30 -4.93 -3.35
C ILE A 204 -22.91 -6.40 -3.28
N LEU A 205 -22.89 -6.99 -2.08
CA LEU A 205 -22.51 -8.38 -1.87
C LEU A 205 -23.44 -9.34 -2.61
N SER A 206 -24.75 -9.04 -2.70
CA SER A 206 -25.74 -9.85 -3.41
C SER A 206 -25.72 -9.68 -4.95
N SER A 207 -24.95 -8.70 -5.46
CA SER A 207 -24.84 -8.44 -6.90
C SER A 207 -24.11 -9.54 -7.68
N PRO A 208 -24.29 -9.64 -9.01
CA PRO A 208 -23.54 -10.62 -9.82
C PRO A 208 -22.02 -10.48 -9.73
N TYR A 209 -21.49 -9.27 -9.51
CA TYR A 209 -20.05 -9.00 -9.47
C TYR A 209 -19.34 -9.66 -8.28
N TYR A 210 -20.07 -9.93 -7.19
CA TYR A 210 -19.56 -10.59 -5.99
C TYR A 210 -20.00 -12.05 -5.85
N ALA A 211 -20.43 -12.69 -6.95
CA ALA A 211 -20.83 -14.10 -6.95
C ALA A 211 -19.71 -15.02 -6.41
N ASN A 212 -18.47 -14.80 -6.84
CA ASN A 212 -17.30 -15.56 -6.38
C ASN A 212 -17.10 -15.45 -4.86
N SER A 213 -17.31 -14.27 -4.27
CA SER A 213 -17.22 -14.08 -2.82
C SER A 213 -18.28 -14.89 -2.09
N ARG A 214 -19.53 -14.86 -2.56
CA ARG A 214 -20.63 -15.64 -1.95
C ARG A 214 -20.42 -17.15 -2.09
N GLU A 215 -19.99 -17.60 -3.26
CA GLU A 215 -19.68 -19.01 -3.50
C GLU A 215 -18.52 -19.49 -2.61
N HIS A 216 -17.45 -18.69 -2.49
CA HIS A 216 -16.36 -18.98 -1.58
C HIS A 216 -16.83 -19.08 -0.12
N THR A 217 -17.66 -18.14 0.35
CA THR A 217 -18.26 -18.19 1.68
C THR A 217 -19.05 -19.48 1.89
N GLN A 218 -19.86 -19.91 0.91
CA GLN A 218 -20.61 -21.17 1.02
C GLN A 218 -19.69 -22.39 1.11
N VAL A 219 -18.63 -22.45 0.29
CA VAL A 219 -17.63 -23.52 0.36
C VAL A 219 -16.99 -23.60 1.75
N MET A 220 -16.68 -22.45 2.35
CA MET A 220 -16.10 -22.41 3.69
C MET A 220 -17.08 -22.90 4.77
N ILE A 221 -18.36 -22.51 4.67
CA ILE A 221 -19.42 -22.99 5.56
C ILE A 221 -19.56 -24.52 5.46
N ASP A 222 -19.62 -25.05 4.23
CA ASP A 222 -19.75 -26.49 3.97
C ASP A 222 -18.52 -27.27 4.46
N ALA A 223 -17.34 -26.65 4.46
CA ALA A 223 -16.11 -27.17 5.04
C ALA A 223 -16.04 -27.07 6.58
N GLY A 224 -17.11 -26.59 7.23
CA GLY A 224 -17.20 -26.47 8.68
C GLY A 224 -16.52 -25.23 9.26
N TYR A 225 -16.46 -24.14 8.48
CA TYR A 225 -16.05 -22.80 8.90
C TYR A 225 -17.26 -21.84 8.79
N PRO A 226 -18.19 -21.87 9.77
CA PRO A 226 -19.42 -21.07 9.72
C PRO A 226 -19.11 -19.57 9.75
N MET A 227 -20.08 -18.74 9.37
CA MET A 227 -19.98 -17.28 9.55
C MET A 227 -19.95 -16.92 11.04
N ILE A 228 -19.03 -16.03 11.42
CA ILE A 228 -18.79 -15.61 12.80
C ILE A 228 -18.68 -14.08 12.89
N ASP A 229 -18.94 -13.56 14.09
CA ASP A 229 -18.55 -12.19 14.46
C ASP A 229 -17.03 -12.16 14.67
N PRO A 230 -16.26 -11.42 13.86
CA PRO A 230 -14.81 -11.38 13.98
C PRO A 230 -14.34 -10.64 15.25
N ASN A 231 -15.26 -9.97 15.97
CA ASN A 231 -14.97 -9.31 17.25
C ASN A 231 -15.21 -10.23 18.45
N ASP A 232 -15.80 -11.42 18.25
CA ASP A 232 -15.93 -12.42 19.31
C ASP A 232 -14.62 -13.22 19.43
N GLU A 233 -13.73 -12.76 20.32
CA GLU A 233 -12.44 -13.40 20.58
C GLU A 233 -12.55 -14.82 21.17
N THR A 234 -13.75 -15.28 21.57
CA THR A 234 -13.95 -16.67 22.01
C THR A 234 -14.01 -17.66 20.85
N ILE A 235 -14.21 -17.16 19.62
CA ILE A 235 -14.36 -17.98 18.42
C ILE A 235 -13.00 -18.14 17.73
N ILE A 236 -12.47 -19.35 17.75
CA ILE A 236 -11.15 -19.68 17.18
C ILE A 236 -11.23 -20.33 15.78
N LYS A 237 -12.44 -20.52 15.24
CA LYS A 237 -12.67 -21.14 13.94
C LYS A 237 -13.96 -20.61 13.29
N GLY A 238 -13.83 -20.02 12.10
CA GLY A 238 -14.97 -19.57 11.31
C GLY A 238 -14.55 -18.76 10.09
N SER A 239 -15.54 -18.12 9.47
CA SER A 239 -15.43 -17.23 8.33
C SER A 239 -16.05 -15.89 8.68
N SER A 240 -15.50 -14.79 8.18
CA SER A 240 -16.15 -13.48 8.32
C SER A 240 -15.85 -12.62 7.11
N HIS A 241 -16.72 -11.64 6.85
CA HIS A 241 -16.37 -10.57 5.93
C HIS A 241 -15.36 -9.65 6.62
N THR A 242 -14.48 -9.06 5.82
CA THR A 242 -13.46 -8.14 6.31
C THR A 242 -13.96 -6.70 6.15
N PRO A 243 -13.81 -5.81 7.14
CA PRO A 243 -14.06 -4.41 6.93
C PRO A 243 -12.94 -3.83 6.05
N MET A 244 -13.34 -3.00 5.08
CA MET A 244 -12.48 -2.51 4.02
C MET A 244 -12.51 -0.99 3.95
N ILE A 245 -11.40 -0.39 3.57
CA ILE A 245 -11.23 1.06 3.41
C ILE A 245 -11.69 1.46 2.00
N MET A 246 -12.99 1.23 1.72
CA MET A 246 -13.62 1.37 0.41
C MET A 246 -14.80 2.35 0.47
N ASP A 247 -14.97 3.13 -0.60
CA ASP A 247 -16.15 3.94 -0.88
C ASP A 247 -17.16 3.05 -1.60
N TRP A 248 -18.09 2.49 -0.83
CA TRP A 248 -19.11 1.59 -1.37
C TRP A 248 -20.11 2.30 -2.29
N ASP A 249 -20.29 3.61 -2.16
CA ASP A 249 -21.11 4.37 -3.11
C ASP A 249 -20.43 4.46 -4.48
N ALA A 250 -19.10 4.68 -4.51
CA ALA A 250 -18.35 4.59 -5.76
C ALA A 250 -18.45 3.20 -6.40
N VAL A 251 -18.49 2.11 -5.61
CA VAL A 251 -18.72 0.75 -6.13
C VAL A 251 -20.13 0.61 -6.71
N ARG A 252 -21.18 1.16 -6.06
CA ARG A 252 -22.53 1.22 -6.64
C ARG A 252 -22.55 2.00 -7.95
N GLU A 253 -21.80 3.09 -8.05
CA GLU A 253 -21.64 3.87 -9.28
C GLU A 253 -20.92 3.07 -10.38
N GLU A 254 -19.93 2.22 -10.05
CA GLU A 254 -19.34 1.26 -11.00
C GLU A 254 -20.40 0.29 -11.55
N MET A 255 -21.21 -0.31 -10.66
CA MET A 255 -22.27 -1.26 -11.03
C MET A 255 -23.34 -0.63 -11.94
N ASN A 256 -23.56 0.67 -11.80
CA ASN A 256 -24.51 1.45 -12.61
C ASN A 256 -23.88 2.06 -13.88
N GLY A 257 -22.60 1.78 -14.16
CA GLY A 257 -21.89 2.29 -15.33
C GLY A 257 -21.56 3.79 -15.28
N GLN A 258 -21.59 4.39 -14.08
CA GLN A 258 -21.30 5.81 -13.87
C GLN A 258 -19.81 6.06 -13.61
N ARG A 259 -19.08 5.04 -13.15
CA ARG A 259 -17.62 5.04 -12.96
C ARG A 259 -16.92 3.99 -13.81
N THR A 260 -15.60 4.13 -13.96
CA THR A 260 -14.74 3.07 -14.51
C THR A 260 -14.93 1.78 -13.71
N PRO A 261 -15.36 0.66 -14.32
CA PRO A 261 -15.35 -0.64 -13.63
C PRO A 261 -13.92 -0.98 -13.22
N SER A 262 -13.69 -1.24 -11.93
CA SER A 262 -12.36 -1.56 -11.42
C SER A 262 -12.43 -2.44 -10.18
N THR A 263 -13.21 -2.04 -9.17
CA THR A 263 -13.47 -2.87 -7.99
C THR A 263 -14.31 -4.08 -8.38
N ILE A 264 -15.36 -3.87 -9.19
CA ILE A 264 -16.23 -4.95 -9.68
C ILE A 264 -15.53 -5.90 -10.66
N ASN A 265 -14.38 -5.48 -11.22
CA ASN A 265 -13.51 -6.30 -12.07
C ASN A 265 -12.42 -7.03 -11.27
N GLY A 266 -12.19 -6.62 -10.02
CA GLY A 266 -11.15 -7.19 -9.17
C GLY A 266 -9.74 -6.60 -9.33
N ASP A 267 -9.58 -5.42 -9.97
CA ASP A 267 -8.27 -4.81 -10.31
C ASP A 267 -7.39 -4.36 -9.11
N VAL A 268 -7.77 -4.70 -7.88
CA VAL A 268 -7.28 -4.11 -6.62
C VAL A 268 -5.76 -4.09 -6.43
N TRP A 269 -5.03 -5.04 -6.99
CA TRP A 269 -3.56 -5.11 -6.86
C TRP A 269 -2.81 -4.03 -7.62
N PHE A 270 -3.39 -3.51 -8.69
CA PHE A 270 -2.73 -2.51 -9.54
C PHE A 270 -3.21 -1.09 -9.24
N GLY A 271 -4.14 -0.94 -8.29
CA GLY A 271 -4.87 0.27 -7.99
C GLY A 271 -6.34 0.17 -8.44
N ILE A 272 -7.16 1.12 -8.02
CA ILE A 272 -8.60 1.14 -8.34
C ILE A 272 -8.91 2.39 -9.16
N ASN A 273 -9.17 2.21 -10.45
CA ASN A 273 -9.39 3.31 -11.42
C ASN A 273 -10.69 4.09 -11.17
N SER A 274 -11.70 3.49 -10.54
CA SER A 274 -12.92 4.21 -10.15
C SER A 274 -12.71 5.24 -9.03
N GLY A 275 -11.57 5.15 -8.33
CA GLY A 275 -11.33 5.90 -7.09
C GLY A 275 -12.08 5.36 -5.87
N ALA A 276 -12.72 4.18 -5.96
CA ALA A 276 -13.45 3.60 -4.82
C ALA A 276 -12.54 3.24 -3.64
N LYS A 277 -11.24 3.02 -3.85
CA LYS A 277 -10.30 2.84 -2.75
C LYS A 277 -10.02 4.18 -2.09
N THR A 278 -10.49 4.36 -0.85
CA THR A 278 -10.44 5.68 -0.22
C THR A 278 -9.00 6.11 0.07
N ARG A 279 -8.70 7.35 -0.27
CA ARG A 279 -7.42 8.00 0.03
C ARG A 279 -7.55 8.82 1.31
N TRP A 280 -6.46 8.92 2.07
CA TRP A 280 -6.34 9.72 3.29
C TRP A 280 -6.77 11.18 3.14
N ILE A 281 -6.72 11.72 1.92
CA ILE A 281 -7.16 13.07 1.58
C ILE A 281 -8.27 12.90 0.55
N LYS A 282 -9.55 12.95 0.98
CA LYS A 282 -10.59 13.51 0.12
C LYS A 282 -10.14 14.93 -0.13
N SER A 283 -9.76 15.28 -1.37
CA SER A 283 -9.55 16.69 -1.67
C SER A 283 -10.83 17.39 -1.22
N LYS A 284 -10.74 18.22 -0.18
CA LYS A 284 -11.74 19.26 -0.02
C LYS A 284 -11.50 20.13 -1.25
N THR A 285 -12.28 19.90 -2.29
CA THR A 285 -12.62 20.94 -3.25
C THR A 285 -13.15 22.10 -2.43
N THR A 286 -12.25 23.02 -2.08
CA THR A 286 -12.60 24.40 -1.77
C THR A 286 -12.98 25.10 -3.06
#